data_AF-A0ABC9TBE1-F1
#
_entry.id   AF-A0ABC9TBE1-F1
#
_cell.length_a   1.000
_cell.length_b   1.000
_cell.length_c   1.000
_cell.angle_alpha   90.00
_cell.angle_beta   90.00
_cell.angle_gamma   90.00
#
_symmetry.space_group_name_H-M   'P 1'
#
loop_
_entity.id
_entity.type
_entity.pdbx_description
1 polymer ?
#
loop_
_entity_poly.entity_id
_entity_poly.type
_entity_poly.pdbx_seq_one_letter_code
_entity_poly.pdbx_strand_id
1 'polypeptide(L)'
;MMRLIAVDYRERTQQFSFRILAVIALFAAVILAPRPKGNFRVLVLDPQYFAQANNPTWLPIGVACVLSLFFPLVSLVIARQGIHADRENGVLTYLLTTKLRRFRYLASQFLVSCCLLFTILVLVMLGSGLMLLIQYPGQGLSLSQFLSPFFSLVPGIFLISGLGVLSETFPGLRGQLGTTVLVIALLTLYAMMTTMTWYSQLFNFSGIAFLMAMIRQSAISAGHPLNTVLMLGGNDHLSRTGTHQLIFQPLALTQTEWLAIGGTVLMSIVLVLLAAFCLEHRPLHQKTNSGKSKLTVDLPRPKDDRFHSARTANFRWQQLLGQQAHRLFHSQNKWWWLVAIGLWLLAWVVPVGSLRGMILPIQYLWAMSFFSQIGWPDDLNGLSAWEGTVNHATRRAINSTLWLSVTFSLLLLLPTLLRQGIVAWPLLGWAIMLPVVSLMLGQLTKSGQWSQLLGTVILFLVVCGLTGPLPLATSLVGMVTGAVYSLIAVGCWIVIEVRAE
;
A
#
# COMPACT_ATOMS: atom_id res chain seq x y z
N MET A 1 -13.50 -25.21 8.54
CA MET A 1 -12.30 -24.52 8.03
C MET A 1 -12.38 -24.33 6.52
N MET A 2 -12.48 -25.39 5.69
CA MET A 2 -12.60 -25.23 4.23
C MET A 2 -13.78 -24.35 3.80
N ARG A 3 -14.97 -24.50 4.40
CA ARG A 3 -16.12 -23.62 4.11
C ARG A 3 -15.85 -22.15 4.41
N LEU A 4 -15.12 -21.86 5.49
CA LEU A 4 -14.76 -20.49 5.88
C LEU A 4 -13.81 -19.89 4.83
N ILE A 5 -12.81 -20.66 4.41
CA ILE A 5 -11.86 -20.26 3.35
C ILE A 5 -12.60 -20.00 2.03
N ALA A 6 -13.49 -20.90 1.60
CA ALA A 6 -14.18 -20.79 0.33
C ALA A 6 -15.12 -19.57 0.27
N VAL A 7 -15.84 -19.29 1.37
CA VAL A 7 -16.76 -18.13 1.45
C VAL A 7 -15.97 -16.84 1.46
N ASP A 8 -14.95 -16.71 2.32
CA ASP A 8 -14.14 -15.49 2.45
C ASP A 8 -13.36 -15.19 1.17
N TYR A 9 -12.77 -16.22 0.54
CA TYR A 9 -12.12 -16.08 -0.76
C TYR A 9 -13.10 -15.63 -1.87
N ARG A 10 -14.31 -16.20 -1.92
CA ARG A 10 -15.33 -15.79 -2.89
C ARG A 10 -15.78 -14.36 -2.64
N GLU A 11 -15.99 -13.98 -1.39
CA GLU A 11 -16.39 -12.62 -1.02
C GLU A 11 -15.34 -11.60 -1.48
N ARG A 12 -14.07 -11.81 -1.10
CA ARG A 12 -12.99 -10.87 -1.45
C ARG A 12 -12.69 -10.80 -2.93
N THR A 13 -12.73 -11.92 -3.66
CA THR A 13 -12.53 -11.89 -5.12
C THR A 13 -13.66 -11.16 -5.85
N GLN A 14 -14.85 -11.07 -5.24
CA GLN A 14 -16.00 -10.33 -5.77
C GLN A 14 -16.00 -8.85 -5.37
N GLN A 15 -15.24 -8.45 -4.35
CA GLN A 15 -15.12 -7.04 -3.96
C GLN A 15 -14.52 -6.21 -5.09
N PHE A 16 -15.10 -5.03 -5.30
CA PHE A 16 -14.69 -4.09 -6.34
C PHE A 16 -13.19 -3.75 -6.27
N SER A 17 -12.68 -3.53 -5.05
CA SER A 17 -11.26 -3.32 -4.78
C SER A 17 -10.39 -4.44 -5.36
N PHE A 18 -10.66 -5.70 -5.01
CA PHE A 18 -9.84 -6.79 -5.50
C PHE A 18 -9.87 -6.92 -7.03
N ARG A 19 -11.04 -6.72 -7.66
CA ARG A 19 -11.16 -6.77 -9.13
C ARG A 19 -10.35 -5.66 -9.82
N ILE A 20 -10.40 -4.43 -9.30
CA ILE A 20 -9.57 -3.35 -9.82
C ILE A 20 -8.10 -3.70 -9.65
N LEU A 21 -7.69 -4.20 -8.49
CA LEU A 21 -6.31 -4.58 -8.24
C LEU A 21 -5.83 -5.67 -9.20
N ALA A 22 -6.67 -6.68 -9.45
CA ALA A 22 -6.43 -7.75 -10.41
C ALA A 22 -6.24 -7.21 -11.84
N VAL A 23 -7.09 -6.28 -12.27
CA VAL A 23 -6.97 -5.60 -13.58
C VAL A 23 -5.69 -4.77 -13.64
N ILE A 24 -5.42 -3.94 -12.63
CA ILE A 24 -4.18 -3.15 -12.56
C ILE A 24 -2.96 -4.06 -12.59
N ALA A 25 -2.95 -5.17 -11.87
CA ALA A 25 -1.82 -6.12 -11.86
C ALA A 25 -1.57 -6.73 -13.26
N LEU A 26 -2.63 -7.11 -13.96
CA LEU A 26 -2.54 -7.63 -15.33
C LEU A 26 -2.00 -6.56 -16.29
N PHE A 27 -2.51 -5.33 -16.23
CA PHE A 27 -2.01 -4.21 -17.06
C PHE A 27 -0.59 -3.79 -16.68
N ALA A 28 -0.26 -3.78 -15.39
CA ALA A 28 1.07 -3.46 -14.89
C ALA A 28 2.10 -4.45 -15.45
N ALA A 29 1.79 -5.74 -15.56
CA ALA A 29 2.66 -6.74 -16.19
C ALA A 29 3.00 -6.40 -17.65
N VAL A 30 2.04 -5.81 -18.39
CA VAL A 30 2.20 -5.41 -19.79
C VAL A 30 2.95 -4.08 -19.92
N ILE A 31 2.66 -3.10 -19.06
CA ILE A 31 3.27 -1.77 -19.08
C ILE A 31 4.73 -1.84 -18.60
N LEU A 32 4.99 -2.65 -17.57
CA LEU A 32 6.30 -2.83 -16.94
C LEU A 32 7.11 -3.95 -17.60
N ALA A 33 6.67 -4.47 -18.74
CA ALA A 33 7.47 -5.41 -19.52
C ALA A 33 8.69 -4.68 -20.13
N PRO A 34 9.91 -5.24 -20.00
CA PRO A 34 11.11 -4.66 -20.61
C PRO A 34 10.97 -4.56 -22.13
N ARG A 35 11.18 -3.36 -22.68
CA ARG A 35 11.15 -3.11 -24.12
C ARG A 35 12.54 -2.77 -24.66
N PRO A 36 12.90 -3.21 -25.88
CA PRO A 36 14.17 -2.84 -26.51
C PRO A 36 14.24 -1.34 -26.84
N LYS A 37 13.09 -0.75 -27.20
CA LYS A 37 12.95 0.68 -27.56
C LYS A 37 11.93 1.34 -26.63
N GLY A 38 12.30 2.47 -26.04
CA GLY A 38 11.49 3.21 -25.07
C GLY A 38 12.33 4.02 -24.09
N ASN A 39 11.75 5.09 -23.55
CA ASN A 39 12.40 5.98 -22.58
C ASN A 39 12.42 5.38 -21.16
N PHE A 40 11.48 4.48 -20.88
CA PHE A 40 11.37 3.78 -19.61
C PHE A 40 12.03 2.41 -19.70
N ARG A 41 13.07 2.15 -18.88
CA ARG A 41 13.74 0.85 -18.83
C ARG A 41 13.56 0.20 -17.47
N VAL A 42 12.98 -0.98 -17.53
CA VAL A 42 12.56 -1.79 -16.39
C VAL A 42 13.76 -2.41 -15.67
N LEU A 43 14.70 -2.95 -16.45
CA LEU A 43 15.92 -3.58 -15.98
C LEU A 43 17.07 -3.12 -16.87
N VAL A 44 18.16 -2.67 -16.27
CA VAL A 44 19.40 -2.30 -16.96
C VAL A 44 20.56 -3.05 -16.31
N LEU A 45 21.22 -3.92 -17.07
CA LEU A 45 22.36 -4.72 -16.64
C LEU A 45 23.58 -4.35 -17.48
N ASP A 46 24.63 -3.80 -16.87
CA ASP A 46 25.88 -3.38 -17.55
C ASP A 46 25.67 -2.89 -19.00
N PRO A 47 25.10 -1.68 -19.17
CA PRO A 47 24.56 -1.20 -20.45
C PRO A 47 25.60 -1.02 -21.56
N GLN A 48 26.88 -0.99 -21.19
CA GLN A 48 28.00 -0.93 -22.12
C GLN A 48 28.37 -2.30 -22.71
N TYR A 49 28.01 -3.40 -22.05
CA TYR A 49 28.39 -4.77 -22.43
C TYR A 49 27.21 -5.59 -22.95
N PHE A 50 26.09 -5.61 -22.22
CA PHE A 50 24.91 -6.40 -22.60
C PHE A 50 23.87 -5.61 -23.40
N ALA A 51 23.32 -6.26 -24.42
CA ALA A 51 22.16 -5.78 -25.16
C ALA A 51 20.89 -5.95 -24.31
N GLN A 52 20.20 -4.85 -24.03
CA GLN A 52 19.03 -4.85 -23.13
C GLN A 52 17.76 -5.31 -23.87
N ALA A 53 17.00 -6.23 -23.25
CA ALA A 53 15.70 -6.70 -23.75
C ALA A 53 15.72 -7.16 -25.22
N ASN A 54 16.75 -7.93 -25.59
CA ASN A 54 16.97 -8.41 -26.94
C ASN A 54 16.34 -9.79 -27.22
N ASN A 55 16.13 -10.60 -26.19
CA ASN A 55 15.56 -11.95 -26.27
C ASN A 55 14.40 -12.12 -25.26
N PRO A 56 13.51 -13.12 -25.46
CA PRO A 56 12.29 -13.27 -24.66
C PRO A 56 12.54 -13.52 -23.17
N THR A 57 13.74 -14.00 -22.79
CA THR A 57 14.06 -14.28 -21.38
C THR A 57 14.12 -13.03 -20.49
N TRP A 58 14.31 -11.84 -21.06
CA TRP A 58 14.27 -10.59 -20.27
C TRP A 58 12.88 -10.29 -19.73
N LEU A 59 11.83 -10.75 -20.42
CA LEU A 59 10.48 -10.32 -20.10
C LEU A 59 10.02 -10.88 -18.73
N PRO A 60 10.08 -12.19 -18.45
CA PRO A 60 9.67 -12.73 -17.15
C PRO A 60 10.55 -12.23 -16.00
N ILE A 61 11.87 -12.17 -16.18
CA ILE A 61 12.80 -11.70 -15.14
C ILE A 61 12.60 -10.21 -14.83
N GLY A 62 12.38 -9.36 -15.86
CA GLY A 62 12.17 -7.94 -15.68
C GLY A 62 10.86 -7.64 -14.96
N VAL A 63 9.77 -8.30 -15.37
CA VAL A 63 8.47 -8.18 -14.69
C VAL A 63 8.57 -8.68 -13.24
N ALA A 64 9.23 -9.82 -13.00
CA ALA A 64 9.43 -10.34 -11.65
C ALA A 64 10.30 -9.42 -10.77
N CYS A 65 11.31 -8.76 -11.33
CA CYS A 65 12.11 -7.76 -10.60
C CYS A 65 11.27 -6.56 -10.16
N VAL A 66 10.43 -6.02 -11.04
CA VAL A 66 9.52 -4.93 -10.63
C VAL A 66 8.46 -5.42 -9.65
N LEU A 67 7.95 -6.63 -9.85
CA LEU A 67 7.03 -7.24 -8.92
C LEU A 67 7.69 -7.40 -7.55
N SER A 68 8.96 -7.85 -7.45
CA SER A 68 9.67 -7.99 -6.17
C SER A 68 9.71 -6.68 -5.36
N LEU A 69 9.71 -5.54 -6.04
CA LEU A 69 9.70 -4.23 -5.40
C LEU A 69 8.34 -3.84 -4.82
N PHE A 70 7.27 -3.97 -5.61
CA PHE A 70 5.92 -3.53 -5.20
C PHE A 70 5.10 -4.60 -4.49
N PHE A 71 5.41 -5.87 -4.75
CA PHE A 71 4.67 -7.02 -4.24
C PHE A 71 4.57 -7.05 -2.73
N PRO A 72 5.64 -6.75 -1.95
CA PRO A 72 5.52 -6.76 -0.50
C PRO A 72 4.52 -5.73 0.04
N LEU A 73 4.44 -4.56 -0.60
CA LEU A 73 3.54 -3.47 -0.20
C LEU A 73 2.09 -3.86 -0.45
N VAL A 74 1.79 -4.32 -1.67
CA VAL A 74 0.45 -4.76 -2.07
C VAL A 74 0.02 -5.97 -1.24
N SER A 75 0.94 -6.92 -1.03
CA SER A 75 0.67 -8.15 -0.30
C SER A 75 0.33 -7.91 1.16
N LEU A 76 1.04 -6.98 1.80
CA LEU A 76 0.77 -6.62 3.19
C LEU A 76 -0.63 -6.04 3.37
N VAL A 77 -1.04 -5.13 2.47
CA VAL A 77 -2.36 -4.52 2.51
C VAL A 77 -3.44 -5.60 2.41
N ILE A 78 -3.36 -6.49 1.40
CA ILE A 78 -4.31 -7.59 1.19
C ILE A 78 -4.36 -8.55 2.39
N ALA A 79 -3.19 -8.92 2.93
CA ALA A 79 -3.10 -9.85 4.04
C ALA A 79 -3.79 -9.33 5.31
N ARG A 80 -3.76 -8.00 5.52
CA ARG A 80 -4.36 -7.35 6.68
C ARG A 80 -5.86 -7.10 6.56
N GLN A 81 -6.40 -7.00 5.34
CA GLN A 81 -7.81 -6.61 5.15
C GLN A 81 -8.80 -7.54 5.85
N GLY A 82 -8.50 -8.84 5.92
CA GLY A 82 -9.46 -9.82 6.42
C GLY A 82 -9.88 -9.61 7.86
N ILE A 83 -8.91 -9.68 8.76
CA ILE A 83 -9.14 -9.51 10.20
C ILE A 83 -9.60 -8.07 10.49
N HIS A 84 -9.10 -7.10 9.73
CA HIS A 84 -9.51 -5.70 9.86
C HIS A 84 -11.00 -5.50 9.54
N ALA A 85 -11.45 -5.99 8.38
CA ALA A 85 -12.84 -5.89 7.96
C ALA A 85 -13.78 -6.67 8.89
N ASP A 86 -13.40 -7.89 9.29
CA ASP A 86 -14.17 -8.67 10.27
C ASP A 86 -14.32 -7.91 11.59
N ARG A 87 -13.29 -7.17 12.03
CA ARG A 87 -13.34 -6.37 13.25
C ARG A 87 -14.20 -5.13 13.09
N GLU A 88 -14.04 -4.37 12.02
CA GLU A 88 -14.81 -3.15 11.74
C GLU A 88 -16.30 -3.43 11.58
N ASN A 89 -16.65 -4.52 10.89
CA ASN A 89 -18.03 -4.95 10.71
C ASN A 89 -18.61 -5.63 11.97
N GLY A 90 -17.83 -5.78 13.05
CA GLY A 90 -18.25 -6.45 14.28
C GLY A 90 -18.35 -7.99 14.17
N VAL A 91 -18.20 -8.57 12.97
CA VAL A 91 -18.26 -10.01 12.68
C VAL A 91 -17.26 -10.81 13.52
N LEU A 92 -16.06 -10.27 13.73
CA LEU A 92 -15.03 -10.89 14.55
C LEU A 92 -15.52 -11.15 15.98
N THR A 93 -16.35 -10.25 16.53
CA THR A 93 -16.92 -10.42 17.87
C THR A 93 -17.82 -11.66 17.93
N TYR A 94 -18.71 -11.80 16.95
CA TYR A 94 -19.58 -12.97 16.84
C TYR A 94 -18.76 -14.25 16.65
N LEU A 95 -17.76 -14.25 15.77
CA LEU A 95 -16.89 -15.40 15.54
C LEU A 95 -16.15 -15.84 16.81
N LEU A 96 -15.62 -14.89 17.59
CA LEU A 96 -14.90 -15.17 18.84
C LEU A 96 -15.79 -15.68 19.97
N THR A 97 -17.11 -15.46 19.91
CA THR A 97 -18.08 -16.05 20.85
C THR A 97 -18.54 -17.46 20.49
N THR A 98 -18.15 -17.99 19.33
CA THR A 98 -18.51 -19.36 18.92
C THR A 98 -17.51 -20.40 19.43
N LYS A 99 -17.82 -21.70 19.29
CA LYS A 99 -16.90 -22.82 19.60
C LYS A 99 -15.71 -22.93 18.62
N LEU A 100 -15.49 -21.94 17.77
CA LEU A 100 -14.47 -21.97 16.73
C LEU A 100 -13.09 -21.65 17.35
N ARG A 101 -12.16 -22.60 17.25
CA ARG A 101 -10.79 -22.43 17.79
C ARG A 101 -10.09 -21.27 17.07
N ARG A 102 -9.46 -20.35 17.82
CA ARG A 102 -8.74 -19.17 17.29
C ARG A 102 -7.75 -19.49 16.18
N PHE A 103 -6.94 -20.52 16.39
CA PHE A 103 -5.98 -20.98 15.39
C PHE A 103 -6.66 -21.35 14.07
N ARG A 104 -7.84 -21.99 14.08
CA ARG A 104 -8.55 -22.35 12.85
C ARG A 104 -9.05 -21.12 12.08
N TYR A 105 -9.46 -20.07 12.78
CA TYR A 105 -9.85 -18.79 12.18
C TYR A 105 -8.64 -18.06 11.58
N LEU A 106 -7.55 -17.94 12.33
CA LEU A 106 -6.35 -17.27 11.82
C LEU A 106 -5.66 -18.05 10.70
N ALA A 107 -5.63 -19.39 10.79
CA ALA A 107 -5.12 -20.24 9.72
C ALA A 107 -5.98 -20.14 8.46
N SER A 108 -7.31 -20.00 8.58
CA SER A 108 -8.13 -19.71 7.40
C SER A 108 -7.82 -18.34 6.82
N GLN A 109 -7.63 -17.32 7.66
CA GLN A 109 -7.31 -15.97 7.19
C GLN A 109 -5.96 -15.93 6.46
N PHE A 110 -4.95 -16.59 7.04
CA PHE A 110 -3.65 -16.79 6.41
C PHE A 110 -3.77 -17.47 5.03
N LEU A 111 -4.50 -18.59 4.94
CA LEU A 111 -4.65 -19.33 3.69
C LEU A 111 -5.44 -18.56 2.64
N VAL A 112 -6.48 -17.83 3.03
CA VAL A 112 -7.24 -16.95 2.11
C VAL A 112 -6.32 -15.86 1.56
N SER A 113 -5.51 -15.22 2.41
CA SER A 113 -4.51 -14.24 1.97
C SER A 113 -3.50 -14.84 0.99
N CYS A 114 -2.96 -16.03 1.28
CA CYS A 114 -2.09 -16.74 0.34
C CYS A 114 -2.79 -16.98 -1.01
N CYS A 115 -4.03 -17.50 -1.01
CA CYS A 115 -4.79 -17.75 -2.24
C CYS A 115 -5.01 -16.48 -3.07
N LEU A 116 -5.34 -15.34 -2.43
CA LEU A 116 -5.52 -14.06 -3.11
C LEU A 116 -4.21 -13.52 -3.70
N LEU A 117 -3.08 -13.75 -3.04
CA LEU A 117 -1.78 -13.34 -3.58
C LEU A 117 -1.33 -14.25 -4.72
N PHE A 118 -1.62 -15.56 -4.63
CA PHE A 118 -1.39 -16.48 -5.73
C PHE A 118 -2.23 -16.12 -6.96
N THR A 119 -3.48 -15.70 -6.81
CA THR A 119 -4.27 -15.26 -7.97
C THR A 119 -3.71 -14.01 -8.62
N ILE A 120 -3.27 -13.02 -7.85
CA ILE A 120 -2.59 -11.85 -8.40
C ILE A 120 -1.31 -12.26 -9.13
N LEU A 121 -0.50 -13.16 -8.55
CA LEU A 121 0.72 -13.67 -9.18
C LEU A 121 0.41 -14.36 -10.51
N VAL A 122 -0.61 -15.22 -10.56
CA VAL A 122 -1.05 -15.91 -11.79
C VAL A 122 -1.55 -14.91 -12.84
N LEU A 123 -2.28 -13.87 -12.45
CA LEU A 123 -2.71 -12.82 -13.38
C LEU A 123 -1.53 -12.04 -13.97
N VAL A 124 -0.51 -11.75 -13.16
CA VAL A 124 0.73 -11.12 -13.65
C VAL A 124 1.48 -12.07 -14.59
N MET A 125 1.56 -13.36 -14.27
CA MET A 125 2.11 -14.37 -15.17
C MET A 125 1.36 -14.38 -16.51
N LEU A 126 0.03 -14.40 -16.50
CA LEU A 126 -0.79 -14.36 -17.72
C LEU A 126 -0.54 -13.08 -18.53
N GLY A 127 -0.53 -11.91 -17.89
CA GLY A 127 -0.23 -10.63 -18.55
C GLY A 127 1.17 -10.61 -19.17
N SER A 128 2.17 -11.14 -18.47
CA SER A 128 3.53 -11.27 -19.00
C SER A 128 3.63 -12.27 -20.15
N GLY A 129 2.88 -13.37 -20.10
CA GLY A 129 2.81 -14.37 -21.18
C GLY A 129 2.16 -13.81 -22.44
N LEU A 130 1.08 -13.04 -22.30
CA LEU A 130 0.46 -12.31 -23.41
C LEU A 130 1.45 -11.32 -24.04
N MET A 131 2.17 -10.56 -23.21
CA MET A 131 3.16 -9.61 -23.70
C MET A 131 4.33 -10.32 -24.41
N LEU A 132 4.73 -11.50 -23.97
CA LEU A 132 5.75 -12.31 -24.64
C LEU A 132 5.32 -12.68 -26.07
N LEU A 133 4.07 -13.09 -26.27
CA LEU A 133 3.51 -13.41 -27.59
C LEU A 133 3.45 -12.18 -28.50
N ILE A 134 3.15 -11.00 -27.95
CA ILE A 134 3.04 -9.74 -28.70
C ILE A 134 4.44 -9.21 -29.07
N GLN A 135 5.38 -9.24 -28.13
CA GLN A 135 6.68 -8.59 -28.29
C GLN A 135 7.70 -9.45 -29.04
N TYR A 136 7.63 -10.77 -28.92
CA TYR A 136 8.58 -11.71 -29.52
C TYR A 136 7.84 -12.77 -30.37
N PRO A 137 7.22 -12.38 -31.49
CA PRO A 137 6.47 -13.32 -32.32
C PRO A 137 7.40 -14.41 -32.88
N GLY A 138 7.03 -15.68 -32.70
CA GLY A 138 7.77 -16.84 -33.21
C GLY A 138 9.00 -17.26 -32.40
N GLN A 139 9.33 -16.55 -31.31
CA GLN A 139 10.43 -16.95 -30.41
C GLN A 139 9.86 -17.65 -29.17
N GLY A 140 9.97 -18.97 -29.14
CA GLY A 140 9.53 -19.79 -28.01
C GLY A 140 10.44 -19.61 -26.78
N LEU A 141 9.85 -19.69 -25.60
CA LEU A 141 10.56 -19.68 -24.32
C LEU A 141 10.15 -20.91 -23.51
N SER A 142 11.11 -21.61 -22.92
CA SER A 142 10.83 -22.84 -22.17
C SER A 142 9.98 -22.52 -20.92
N LEU A 143 9.03 -23.40 -20.59
CA LEU A 143 8.10 -23.16 -19.47
C LEU A 143 8.84 -22.93 -18.13
N SER A 144 9.98 -23.61 -17.94
CA SER A 144 10.81 -23.45 -16.75
C SER A 144 11.50 -22.07 -16.68
N GLN A 145 12.03 -21.58 -17.79
CA GLN A 145 12.58 -20.22 -17.87
C GLN A 145 11.50 -19.15 -17.66
N PHE A 146 10.26 -19.43 -18.05
CA PHE A 146 9.15 -18.50 -17.88
C PHE A 146 8.70 -18.40 -16.43
N LEU A 147 8.45 -19.56 -15.80
CA LEU A 147 7.84 -19.62 -14.48
C LEU A 147 8.83 -19.34 -13.35
N SER A 148 10.11 -19.66 -13.55
CA SER A 148 11.10 -19.60 -12.47
C SER A 148 11.25 -18.22 -11.82
N PRO A 149 11.29 -17.08 -12.55
CA PRO A 149 11.37 -15.76 -11.92
C PRO A 149 10.17 -15.48 -11.01
N PHE A 150 8.98 -15.95 -11.37
CA PHE A 150 7.80 -15.74 -10.55
C PHE A 150 7.72 -16.69 -9.34
N PHE A 151 8.22 -17.92 -9.47
CA PHE A 151 8.31 -18.84 -8.34
C PHE A 151 9.20 -18.32 -7.21
N SER A 152 10.18 -17.47 -7.54
CA SER A 152 11.03 -16.81 -6.54
C SER A 152 10.26 -15.96 -5.51
N LEU A 153 9.05 -15.51 -5.85
CA LEU A 153 8.19 -14.67 -5.02
C LEU A 153 7.32 -15.48 -4.05
N VAL A 154 7.14 -16.78 -4.29
CA VAL A 154 6.26 -17.66 -3.51
C VAL A 154 6.60 -17.72 -2.03
N PRO A 155 7.88 -17.82 -1.61
CA PRO A 155 8.26 -17.76 -0.20
C PRO A 155 7.78 -16.45 0.48
N GLY A 156 7.85 -15.34 -0.26
CA GLY A 156 7.36 -14.04 0.16
C GLY A 156 5.86 -13.99 0.41
N ILE A 157 5.06 -14.70 -0.41
CA ILE A 157 3.60 -14.81 -0.23
C ILE A 157 3.26 -15.34 1.15
N PHE A 158 3.91 -16.43 1.56
CA PHE A 158 3.67 -17.05 2.86
C PHE A 158 4.15 -16.13 3.99
N LEU A 159 5.37 -15.61 3.90
CA LEU A 159 5.95 -14.76 4.94
C LEU A 159 5.09 -13.51 5.20
N ILE A 160 4.70 -12.79 4.14
CA ILE A 160 3.92 -11.56 4.26
C ILE A 160 2.48 -11.83 4.69
N SER A 161 1.87 -12.94 4.25
CA SER A 161 0.55 -13.34 4.75
C SER A 161 0.58 -13.64 6.25
N GLY A 162 1.63 -14.34 6.73
CA GLY A 162 1.81 -14.62 8.16
C GLY A 162 2.05 -13.35 8.98
N LEU A 163 2.88 -12.44 8.45
CA LEU A 163 3.16 -11.14 9.05
C LEU A 163 1.91 -10.25 9.09
N GLY A 164 1.10 -10.24 8.03
CA GLY A 164 -0.17 -9.51 7.98
C GLY A 164 -1.13 -10.00 9.06
N VAL A 165 -1.33 -11.31 9.16
CA VAL A 165 -2.16 -11.92 10.21
C VAL A 165 -1.64 -11.57 11.61
N LEU A 166 -0.34 -11.75 11.87
CA LEU A 166 0.26 -11.42 13.16
C LEU A 166 0.05 -9.94 13.51
N SER A 167 0.28 -9.05 12.55
CA SER A 167 0.18 -7.61 12.80
C SER A 167 -1.22 -7.14 13.18
N GLU A 168 -2.28 -7.73 12.60
CA GLU A 168 -3.66 -7.42 12.97
C GLU A 168 -4.09 -8.03 14.32
N THR A 169 -3.35 -9.04 14.80
CA THR A 169 -3.55 -9.58 16.15
C THR A 169 -2.80 -8.79 17.22
N PHE A 170 -1.71 -8.08 16.90
CA PHE A 170 -0.92 -7.34 17.89
C PHE A 170 -1.53 -5.96 18.23
N PRO A 171 -1.83 -5.64 19.50
CA PRO A 171 -2.54 -4.40 19.86
C PRO A 171 -1.84 -3.12 19.40
N GLY A 172 -0.50 -3.09 19.38
CA GLY A 172 0.28 -1.93 18.92
C GLY A 172 0.40 -1.77 17.41
N LEU A 173 0.15 -2.83 16.62
CA LEU A 173 0.32 -2.84 15.16
C LEU A 173 -0.99 -2.97 14.40
N ARG A 174 -2.14 -2.87 15.08
CA ARG A 174 -3.48 -2.94 14.47
C ARG A 174 -3.83 -1.69 13.68
N GLY A 175 -4.69 -1.87 12.68
CA GLY A 175 -5.25 -0.77 11.90
C GLY A 175 -4.23 -0.06 10.99
N GLN A 176 -4.64 1.09 10.47
CA GLN A 176 -3.93 1.77 9.38
C GLN A 176 -2.55 2.30 9.78
N LEU A 177 -2.36 2.70 11.05
CA LEU A 177 -1.07 3.10 11.60
C LEU A 177 -0.04 1.96 11.52
N GLY A 178 -0.45 0.75 11.93
CA GLY A 178 0.42 -0.41 11.85
C GLY A 178 0.75 -0.79 10.42
N THR A 179 -0.19 -0.61 9.47
CA THR A 179 0.09 -0.81 8.05
C THR A 179 1.19 0.15 7.57
N THR A 180 1.14 1.44 7.95
CA THR A 180 2.18 2.42 7.60
C THR A 180 3.54 2.04 8.19
N VAL A 181 3.58 1.68 9.48
CA VAL A 181 4.81 1.27 10.17
C VAL A 181 5.44 0.05 9.47
N LEU A 182 4.63 -0.96 9.15
CA LEU A 182 5.11 -2.17 8.50
C LEU A 182 5.54 -1.95 7.05
N VAL A 183 4.85 -1.07 6.32
CA VAL A 183 5.27 -0.63 4.99
C VAL A 183 6.67 -0.02 5.08
N ILE A 184 6.90 0.93 6.00
CA ILE A 184 8.21 1.55 6.19
C ILE A 184 9.25 0.50 6.61
N ALA A 185 8.89 -0.43 7.50
CA ALA A 185 9.76 -1.54 7.89
C ALA A 185 10.12 -2.45 6.71
N LEU A 186 9.17 -2.83 5.86
CA LEU A 186 9.43 -3.65 4.68
C LEU A 186 10.32 -2.91 3.66
N LEU A 187 10.12 -1.60 3.48
CA LEU A 187 10.96 -0.81 2.57
C LEU A 187 12.40 -0.68 3.08
N THR A 188 12.58 -0.45 4.38
CA THR A 188 13.92 -0.39 4.99
C THR A 188 14.61 -1.76 4.94
N LEU A 189 13.90 -2.85 5.23
CA LEU A 189 14.42 -4.21 5.08
C LEU A 189 14.78 -4.52 3.62
N TYR A 190 13.96 -4.10 2.65
CA TYR A 190 14.25 -4.28 1.22
C TYR A 190 15.57 -3.58 0.83
N ALA A 191 15.78 -2.35 1.28
CA ALA A 191 17.02 -1.61 1.06
C ALA A 191 18.24 -2.23 1.77
N MET A 192 18.05 -2.85 2.93
CA MET A 192 19.12 -3.60 3.62
C MET A 192 19.47 -4.91 2.90
N MET A 193 18.48 -5.59 2.30
CA MET A 193 18.69 -6.85 1.59
C MET A 193 19.56 -6.71 0.35
N THR A 194 19.57 -5.55 -0.30
CA THR A 194 20.45 -5.29 -1.46
C THR A 194 21.92 -5.11 -1.06
N THR A 195 22.21 -4.86 0.22
CA THR A 195 23.56 -4.54 0.72
C THR A 195 24.18 -5.63 1.59
N MET A 196 23.40 -6.36 2.40
CA MET A 196 23.90 -7.33 3.39
C MET A 196 23.57 -8.79 3.03
N THR A 197 24.55 -9.70 3.15
CA THR A 197 24.49 -11.05 2.56
C THR A 197 23.93 -12.17 3.45
N TRP A 198 24.03 -12.08 4.78
CA TRP A 198 23.79 -13.23 5.65
C TRP A 198 22.34 -13.40 6.13
N TYR A 199 21.57 -12.32 6.26
CA TYR A 199 20.13 -12.40 6.60
C TYR A 199 19.21 -12.37 5.37
N SER A 200 19.70 -11.93 4.21
CA SER A 200 18.88 -11.77 3.00
C SER A 200 18.35 -13.09 2.45
N GLN A 201 19.00 -14.21 2.77
CA GLN A 201 18.53 -15.56 2.42
C GLN A 201 17.40 -16.05 3.33
N LEU A 202 17.45 -15.73 4.64
CA LEU A 202 16.43 -16.16 5.61
C LEU A 202 15.17 -15.29 5.59
N PHE A 203 15.30 -14.00 5.29
CA PHE A 203 14.20 -13.03 5.23
C PHE A 203 13.88 -12.59 3.80
N ASN A 204 13.85 -13.52 2.84
CA ASN A 204 13.56 -13.19 1.45
C ASN A 204 12.04 -12.99 1.18
N PHE A 205 11.47 -11.92 1.74
CA PHE A 205 10.04 -11.63 1.60
C PHE A 205 9.65 -11.07 0.22
N SER A 206 10.60 -10.51 -0.55
CA SER A 206 10.37 -9.94 -1.87
C SER A 206 10.77 -10.87 -3.02
N GLY A 207 11.50 -11.96 -2.76
CA GLY A 207 12.09 -12.81 -3.81
C GLY A 207 13.36 -12.23 -4.46
N ILE A 208 13.75 -10.99 -4.13
CA ILE A 208 14.85 -10.27 -4.78
C ILE A 208 16.20 -11.01 -4.70
N ALA A 209 16.46 -11.71 -3.60
CA ALA A 209 17.73 -12.42 -3.43
C ALA A 209 17.88 -13.56 -4.45
N PHE A 210 16.80 -14.30 -4.72
CA PHE A 210 16.77 -15.35 -5.74
C PHE A 210 16.83 -14.77 -7.15
N LEU A 211 16.12 -13.67 -7.42
CA LEU A 211 16.21 -12.98 -8.72
C LEU A 211 17.61 -12.48 -9.00
N MET A 212 18.28 -11.88 -8.01
CA MET A 212 19.66 -11.42 -8.14
C MET A 212 20.64 -12.58 -8.32
N ALA A 213 20.39 -13.72 -7.66
CA ALA A 213 21.17 -14.95 -7.89
C ALA A 213 21.00 -15.46 -9.33
N MET A 214 19.77 -15.49 -9.87
CA MET A 214 19.54 -15.85 -11.28
C MET A 214 20.28 -14.92 -12.23
N ILE A 215 20.19 -13.60 -12.00
CA ILE A 215 20.84 -12.57 -12.83
C ILE A 215 22.36 -12.71 -12.79
N ARG A 216 22.95 -12.96 -11.62
CA ARG A 216 24.40 -13.16 -11.46
C ARG A 216 24.86 -14.45 -12.11
N GLN A 217 24.13 -15.55 -11.91
CA GLN A 217 24.47 -16.85 -12.50
C GLN A 217 24.41 -16.81 -14.02
N SER A 218 23.39 -16.17 -14.60
CA SER A 218 23.29 -16.01 -16.06
C SER A 218 24.43 -15.15 -16.61
N ALA A 219 24.83 -14.08 -15.91
CA ALA A 219 25.95 -13.25 -16.33
C ALA A 219 27.31 -13.98 -16.27
N ILE A 220 27.55 -14.77 -15.21
CA ILE A 220 28.74 -15.64 -15.11
C ILE A 220 28.77 -16.64 -16.26
N SER A 221 27.62 -17.26 -16.58
CA SER A 221 27.53 -18.18 -17.73
C SER A 221 27.78 -17.50 -19.08
N ALA A 222 27.52 -16.19 -19.17
CA ALA A 222 27.82 -15.37 -20.34
C ALA A 222 29.28 -14.85 -20.35
N GLY A 223 30.09 -15.16 -19.33
CA GLY A 223 31.51 -14.82 -19.27
C GLY A 223 31.84 -13.41 -18.75
N HIS A 224 30.86 -12.67 -18.22
CA HIS A 224 31.09 -11.32 -17.67
C HIS A 224 30.37 -11.12 -16.33
N PRO A 225 31.08 -10.95 -15.20
CA PRO A 225 30.45 -10.67 -13.92
C PRO A 225 29.77 -9.29 -13.96
N LEU A 226 28.58 -9.19 -13.37
CA LEU A 226 27.84 -7.92 -13.36
C LEU A 226 28.39 -6.94 -12.33
N ASN A 227 28.70 -5.73 -12.79
CA ASN A 227 29.11 -4.63 -11.91
C ASN A 227 27.94 -3.70 -11.57
N THR A 228 27.01 -3.50 -12.51
CA THR A 228 25.86 -2.61 -12.33
C THR A 228 24.54 -3.32 -12.65
N VAL A 229 23.64 -3.28 -11.67
CA VAL A 229 22.24 -3.72 -11.81
C VAL A 229 21.35 -2.58 -11.37
N LEU A 230 20.60 -2.01 -12.31
CA LEU A 230 19.64 -0.95 -12.05
C LEU A 230 18.24 -1.45 -12.38
N MET A 231 17.34 -1.36 -11.40
CA MET A 231 15.91 -1.63 -11.55
C MET A 231 15.17 -0.30 -11.64
N LEU A 232 14.22 -0.17 -12.57
CA LEU A 232 13.45 1.08 -12.81
C LEU A 232 14.35 2.29 -13.13
N GLY A 233 15.21 2.16 -14.14
CA GLY A 233 16.09 3.23 -14.60
C GLY A 233 15.43 4.20 -15.58
N GLY A 234 15.58 5.51 -15.33
CA GLY A 234 15.12 6.59 -16.23
C GLY A 234 16.25 7.55 -16.65
N ASN A 235 16.23 7.91 -17.93
CA ASN A 235 17.05 8.88 -18.68
C ASN A 235 18.55 8.57 -18.91
N ASP A 236 18.85 8.34 -20.21
CA ASP A 236 19.98 8.70 -21.09
C ASP A 236 21.46 8.66 -20.65
N HIS A 237 21.82 8.54 -19.38
CA HIS A 237 23.24 8.51 -18.96
C HIS A 237 23.92 7.16 -19.18
N LEU A 238 23.16 6.14 -19.59
CA LEU A 238 23.67 4.80 -19.87
C LEU A 238 23.71 4.61 -21.39
N SER A 239 24.81 5.06 -21.98
CA SER A 239 25.14 4.91 -23.41
C SER A 239 24.99 3.44 -23.81
N ARG A 240 24.05 3.18 -24.72
CA ARG A 240 23.73 1.86 -25.27
C ARG A 240 24.84 1.46 -26.25
N THR A 241 25.80 0.69 -25.79
CA THR A 241 26.83 0.13 -26.68
C THR A 241 27.00 -1.38 -26.53
N GLY A 242 26.31 -2.00 -25.58
CA GLY A 242 26.38 -3.45 -25.38
C GLY A 242 25.83 -4.26 -26.55
N THR A 243 26.66 -5.14 -27.12
CA THR A 243 26.32 -6.03 -28.24
C THR A 243 26.12 -7.48 -27.81
N HIS A 244 26.57 -7.86 -26.61
CA HIS A 244 26.51 -9.24 -26.14
C HIS A 244 25.11 -9.62 -25.67
N GLN A 245 24.66 -10.82 -26.06
CA GLN A 245 23.36 -11.34 -25.66
C GLN A 245 23.44 -11.99 -24.29
N LEU A 246 22.45 -11.73 -23.44
CA LEU A 246 22.33 -12.37 -22.13
C LEU A 246 21.04 -13.21 -22.10
N ILE A 247 21.22 -14.52 -21.92
CA ILE A 247 20.12 -15.49 -21.81
C ILE A 247 19.98 -15.85 -20.33
N PHE A 248 18.81 -15.60 -19.75
CA PHE A 248 18.56 -15.98 -18.36
C PHE A 248 18.31 -17.48 -18.26
N GLN A 249 19.09 -18.11 -17.40
CA GLN A 249 18.94 -19.52 -17.07
C GLN A 249 17.79 -19.71 -16.07
N PRO A 250 17.09 -20.87 -16.09
CA PRO A 250 16.07 -21.16 -15.09
C PRO A 250 16.70 -21.24 -13.69
N LEU A 251 15.89 -21.00 -12.66
CA LEU A 251 16.33 -21.07 -11.27
C LEU A 251 16.86 -22.47 -10.92
N ALA A 252 18.18 -22.61 -10.83
CA ALA A 252 18.84 -23.81 -10.35
C ALA A 252 18.96 -23.74 -8.83
N LEU A 253 17.92 -24.20 -8.13
CA LEU A 253 17.89 -24.19 -6.67
C LEU A 253 18.96 -25.12 -6.08
N THR A 254 19.93 -24.52 -5.40
CA THR A 254 20.90 -25.23 -4.58
C THR A 254 20.24 -25.80 -3.32
N GLN A 255 20.88 -26.79 -2.67
CA GLN A 255 20.36 -27.38 -1.42
C GLN A 255 20.12 -26.32 -0.34
N THR A 256 20.98 -25.30 -0.27
CA THR A 256 20.87 -24.17 0.67
C THR A 256 19.65 -23.30 0.38
N GLU A 257 19.30 -23.08 -0.89
CA GLU A 257 18.13 -22.26 -1.26
C GLU A 257 16.82 -23.00 -0.99
N TRP A 258 16.78 -24.32 -1.20
CA TRP A 258 15.64 -25.14 -0.78
C TRP A 258 15.41 -25.09 0.73
N LEU A 259 16.49 -25.17 1.52
CA LEU A 259 16.41 -25.00 2.97
C LEU A 259 15.93 -23.60 3.37
N ALA A 260 16.37 -22.56 2.67
CA ALA A 260 15.90 -21.19 2.90
C ALA A 260 14.39 -21.05 2.61
N ILE A 261 13.90 -21.62 1.50
CA ILE A 261 12.47 -21.64 1.18
C ILE A 261 11.69 -22.38 2.28
N GLY A 262 12.14 -23.58 2.68
CA GLY A 262 11.53 -24.32 3.78
C GLY A 262 11.50 -23.52 5.09
N GLY A 263 12.60 -22.85 5.43
CA GLY A 263 12.72 -21.99 6.60
C GLY A 263 11.74 -20.82 6.61
N THR A 264 11.59 -20.11 5.47
CA THR A 264 10.62 -19.01 5.35
C THR A 264 9.16 -19.48 5.51
N VAL A 265 8.81 -20.63 4.93
CA VAL A 265 7.47 -21.22 5.07
C VAL A 265 7.22 -21.63 6.53
N LEU A 266 8.18 -22.29 7.18
CA LEU A 266 8.09 -22.62 8.61
C LEU A 266 7.92 -21.37 9.47
N MET A 267 8.68 -20.31 9.18
CA MET A 267 8.55 -19.04 9.87
C MET A 267 7.14 -18.46 9.73
N SER A 268 6.53 -18.54 8.55
CA SER A 268 5.15 -18.07 8.35
C SER A 268 4.14 -18.81 9.22
N ILE A 269 4.32 -20.12 9.41
CA ILE A 269 3.47 -20.95 10.28
C ILE A 269 3.68 -20.54 11.75
N VAL A 270 4.93 -20.29 12.16
CA VAL A 270 5.26 -19.79 13.50
C VAL A 270 4.60 -18.43 13.75
N LEU A 271 4.60 -17.52 12.77
CA LEU A 271 3.90 -16.23 12.88
C LEU A 271 2.39 -16.40 13.11
N VAL A 272 1.74 -17.34 12.40
CA VAL A 272 0.30 -17.63 12.59
C VAL A 272 0.02 -18.25 13.97
N LEU A 273 0.91 -19.12 14.46
CA LEU A 273 0.82 -19.67 15.81
C LEU A 273 0.95 -18.58 16.87
N LEU A 274 1.95 -17.69 16.75
CA LEU A 274 2.12 -16.54 17.63
C LEU A 274 0.90 -15.61 17.58
N ALA A 275 0.32 -15.41 16.40
CA ALA A 275 -0.90 -14.61 16.22
C ALA A 275 -2.08 -15.20 17.00
N ALA A 276 -2.18 -16.53 17.08
CA ALA A 276 -3.23 -17.20 17.84
C ALA A 276 -3.13 -16.95 19.35
N PHE A 277 -1.92 -16.78 19.88
CA PHE A 277 -1.70 -16.38 21.27
C PHE A 277 -1.99 -14.91 21.51
N CYS A 278 -1.70 -14.04 20.54
CA CYS A 278 -1.90 -12.59 20.65
C CYS A 278 -3.35 -12.14 20.39
N LEU A 279 -4.19 -13.01 19.80
CA LEU A 279 -5.59 -12.69 19.52
C LEU A 279 -6.38 -12.44 20.80
N GLU A 280 -7.15 -11.35 20.81
CA GLU A 280 -7.93 -10.87 21.96
C GLU A 280 -8.72 -11.99 22.64
N HIS A 281 -8.54 -12.13 23.96
CA HIS A 281 -9.43 -12.91 24.80
C HIS A 281 -10.66 -12.05 25.10
N ARG A 282 -11.78 -12.29 24.41
CA ARG A 282 -13.08 -11.79 24.87
C ARG A 282 -13.72 -12.86 25.74
N PRO A 283 -13.84 -12.65 27.06
CA PRO A 283 -14.53 -13.60 27.90
C PRO A 283 -16.01 -13.67 27.48
N LEU A 284 -16.48 -14.89 27.21
CA LEU A 284 -17.90 -15.23 26.95
C LEU A 284 -18.85 -14.88 28.11
N HIS A 285 -18.29 -14.50 29.25
CA HIS A 285 -18.99 -14.04 30.43
C HIS A 285 -18.26 -12.81 30.96
N GLN A 286 -18.74 -11.62 30.61
CA GLN A 286 -18.77 -10.60 31.64
C GLN A 286 -19.82 -11.09 32.63
N LYS A 287 -19.36 -11.48 33.83
CA LYS A 287 -20.25 -11.53 35.00
C LYS A 287 -20.87 -10.15 35.03
N THR A 288 -22.12 -10.01 34.58
CA THR A 288 -22.89 -8.82 34.83
C THR A 288 -22.87 -8.70 36.33
N ASN A 289 -22.14 -7.71 36.82
CA ASN A 289 -22.16 -7.41 38.23
C ASN A 289 -23.60 -6.97 38.46
N SER A 290 -24.46 -7.90 38.89
CA SER A 290 -25.87 -7.65 39.18
C SER A 290 -25.99 -6.84 40.47
N GLY A 291 -25.08 -5.89 40.68
CA GLY A 291 -25.44 -4.69 41.40
C GLY A 291 -26.57 -4.09 40.59
N LYS A 292 -27.76 -4.07 41.19
CA LYS A 292 -28.97 -3.45 40.68
C LYS A 292 -28.68 -1.99 40.35
N SER A 293 -28.01 -1.72 39.24
CA SER A 293 -28.09 -0.44 38.59
C SER A 293 -29.52 -0.39 38.07
N LYS A 294 -30.39 0.22 38.87
CA LYS A 294 -31.60 0.85 38.37
C LYS A 294 -31.14 1.94 37.40
N LEU A 295 -30.69 1.55 36.22
CA LEU A 295 -30.83 2.38 35.05
C LEU A 295 -32.32 2.40 34.77
N THR A 296 -33.04 3.19 35.57
CA THR A 296 -34.31 3.78 35.15
C THR A 296 -33.94 4.60 33.94
N VAL A 297 -34.06 3.98 32.77
CA VAL A 297 -34.20 4.73 31.53
C VAL A 297 -35.54 5.43 31.70
N ASP A 298 -35.51 6.61 32.32
CA ASP A 298 -36.58 7.58 32.16
C ASP A 298 -36.57 7.94 30.68
N LEU A 299 -37.25 7.11 29.89
CA LEU A 299 -37.68 7.47 28.56
C LEU A 299 -38.42 8.80 28.79
N PRO A 300 -37.94 9.92 28.21
CA PRO A 300 -38.68 11.15 28.32
C PRO A 300 -40.10 10.83 27.85
N ARG A 301 -41.07 10.95 28.76
CA ARG A 301 -42.48 10.81 28.38
C ARG A 301 -42.65 11.71 27.17
N PRO A 302 -43.22 11.23 26.05
CA PRO A 302 -43.45 12.07 24.90
C PRO A 302 -44.28 13.24 25.41
N LYS A 303 -43.64 14.40 25.57
CA LYS A 303 -44.38 15.65 25.59
C LYS A 303 -45.09 15.66 24.25
N ASP A 304 -46.39 15.97 24.24
CA ASP A 304 -47.13 16.34 23.04
C ASP A 304 -46.59 17.65 22.41
N ASP A 305 -45.28 17.82 22.42
CA ASP A 305 -44.56 18.75 21.57
C ASP A 305 -44.69 18.15 20.17
N ARG A 306 -45.73 18.58 19.45
CA ARG A 306 -45.80 18.56 17.98
C ARG A 306 -44.37 18.64 17.48
N PHE A 307 -43.91 17.64 16.73
CA PHE A 307 -42.56 17.55 16.17
C PHE A 307 -42.13 18.93 15.64
N HIS A 308 -41.50 19.73 16.49
CA HIS A 308 -40.97 21.00 16.11
C HIS A 308 -39.68 20.59 15.43
N SER A 309 -39.65 20.65 14.10
CA SER A 309 -38.40 20.57 13.37
C SER A 309 -37.43 21.48 14.09
N ALA A 310 -36.31 20.92 14.56
CA ALA A 310 -35.34 21.68 15.31
C ALA A 310 -34.91 22.86 14.43
N ARG A 311 -35.48 24.05 14.68
CA ARG A 311 -35.09 25.30 14.03
C ARG A 311 -33.73 25.67 14.60
N THR A 312 -32.71 25.00 14.10
CA THR A 312 -31.32 25.38 14.31
C THR A 312 -31.03 26.56 13.38
N ALA A 313 -31.55 27.73 13.75
CA ALA A 313 -31.40 28.96 12.97
C ALA A 313 -29.93 29.43 12.88
N ASN A 314 -29.01 28.89 13.70
CA ASN A 314 -27.62 29.35 13.77
C ASN A 314 -26.63 28.21 13.55
N PHE A 315 -26.39 27.86 12.29
CA PHE A 315 -25.28 26.98 11.92
C PHE A 315 -23.94 27.68 12.21
N ARG A 316 -23.04 27.02 12.97
CA ARG A 316 -21.72 27.56 13.35
C ARG A 316 -20.61 26.73 12.72
N TRP A 317 -19.97 27.28 11.68
CA TRP A 317 -18.81 26.67 11.02
C TRP A 317 -17.68 26.31 11.99
N GLN A 318 -17.43 27.14 13.00
CA GLN A 318 -16.38 26.89 14.00
C GLN A 318 -16.62 25.62 14.81
N GLN A 319 -17.88 25.34 15.18
CA GLN A 319 -18.22 24.15 15.95
C GLN A 319 -18.10 22.89 15.10
N LEU A 320 -18.54 22.97 13.83
CA LEU A 320 -18.39 21.86 12.89
C LEU A 320 -16.92 21.57 12.60
N LEU A 321 -16.09 22.59 12.34
CA LEU A 321 -14.64 22.44 12.18
C LEU A 321 -13.97 21.87 13.44
N GLY A 322 -14.37 22.33 14.63
CA GLY A 322 -13.83 21.82 15.89
C GLY A 322 -14.16 20.34 16.12
N GLN A 323 -15.39 19.92 15.84
CA GLN A 323 -15.80 18.51 15.94
C GLN A 323 -15.11 17.64 14.89
N GLN A 324 -14.98 18.13 13.66
CA GLN A 324 -14.31 17.42 12.57
C GLN A 324 -12.81 17.30 12.82
N ALA A 325 -12.16 18.35 13.32
CA ALA A 325 -10.76 18.32 13.73
C ALA A 325 -10.56 17.33 14.89
N HIS A 326 -11.42 17.39 15.91
CA HIS A 326 -11.36 16.44 17.01
C HIS A 326 -11.48 14.99 16.50
N ARG A 327 -12.44 14.71 15.63
CA ARG A 327 -12.64 13.38 15.04
C ARG A 327 -11.41 12.89 14.26
N LEU A 328 -10.90 13.71 13.34
CA LEU A 328 -9.78 13.34 12.45
C LEU A 328 -8.45 13.19 13.19
N PHE A 329 -8.19 14.03 14.20
CA PHE A 329 -6.92 14.02 14.91
C PHE A 329 -6.91 13.13 16.16
N HIS A 330 -8.06 12.91 16.80
CA HIS A 330 -8.18 12.00 17.95
C HIS A 330 -8.13 10.53 17.54
N SER A 331 -8.33 10.21 16.26
CA SER A 331 -8.14 8.84 15.76
C SER A 331 -6.68 8.38 15.80
N GLN A 332 -5.73 9.31 15.93
CA GLN A 332 -4.30 9.01 15.96
C GLN A 332 -3.76 8.86 17.39
N ASN A 333 -2.84 7.93 17.59
CA ASN A 333 -2.17 7.73 18.88
C ASN A 333 -1.22 8.89 19.21
N LYS A 334 -0.99 9.18 20.49
CA LYS A 334 -0.04 10.24 20.95
C LYS A 334 1.37 10.04 20.39
N TRP A 335 1.82 8.79 20.28
CA TRP A 335 3.11 8.44 19.69
C TRP A 335 3.22 8.81 18.21
N TRP A 336 2.11 8.75 17.47
CA TRP A 336 2.09 9.15 16.07
C TRP A 336 2.39 10.64 15.91
N TRP A 337 1.82 11.47 16.78
CA TRP A 337 2.10 12.91 16.83
C TRP A 337 3.55 13.22 17.20
N LEU A 338 4.12 12.49 18.16
CA LEU A 338 5.53 12.65 18.55
C LEU A 338 6.46 12.43 17.34
N VAL A 339 6.26 11.35 16.60
CA VAL A 339 7.05 11.05 15.39
C VAL A 339 6.79 12.08 14.29
N ALA A 340 5.54 12.48 14.06
CA ALA A 340 5.20 13.48 13.05
C ALA A 340 5.87 14.84 13.32
N ILE A 341 5.82 15.30 14.58
CA ILE A 341 6.49 16.54 15.01
C ILE A 341 8.02 16.39 14.90
N GLY A 342 8.56 15.23 15.30
CA GLY A 342 9.99 14.94 15.16
C GLY A 342 10.47 15.02 13.71
N LEU A 343 9.75 14.41 12.78
CA LEU A 343 10.04 14.48 11.33
C LEU A 343 9.91 15.91 10.80
N TRP A 344 8.89 16.64 11.25
CA TRP A 344 8.68 18.04 10.86
C TRP A 344 9.80 18.97 11.34
N LEU A 345 10.28 18.79 12.58
CA LEU A 345 11.44 19.52 13.11
C LEU A 345 12.73 19.12 12.37
N LEU A 346 12.89 17.84 12.07
CA LEU A 346 14.04 17.33 11.33
C LEU A 346 14.11 17.91 9.91
N ALA A 347 12.96 18.19 9.28
CA ALA A 347 12.87 18.88 8.00
C ALA A 347 13.46 20.30 8.01
N TRP A 348 13.60 20.95 9.17
CA TRP A 348 14.27 22.24 9.30
C TRP A 348 15.80 22.15 9.33
N VAL A 349 16.33 21.03 9.85
CA VAL A 349 17.77 20.89 10.14
C VAL A 349 18.54 20.30 8.96
N VAL A 350 17.97 19.33 8.25
CA VAL A 350 18.72 18.53 7.27
C VAL A 350 19.05 19.32 5.99
N PRO A 351 20.18 19.07 5.28
CA PRO A 351 20.50 19.74 4.02
C PRO A 351 19.40 19.63 2.95
N VAL A 352 19.29 20.67 2.11
CA VAL A 352 18.22 20.79 1.08
C VAL A 352 18.22 19.61 0.09
N GLY A 353 19.39 19.03 -0.20
CA GLY A 353 19.53 17.86 -1.08
C GLY A 353 18.81 16.62 -0.55
N SER A 354 18.93 16.32 0.75
CA SER A 354 18.31 15.15 1.38
C SER A 354 16.85 15.39 1.81
N LEU A 355 16.46 16.66 1.95
CA LEU A 355 15.11 17.05 2.34
C LEU A 355 14.05 16.55 1.36
N ARG A 356 14.29 16.73 0.04
CA ARG A 356 13.36 16.26 -1.01
C ARG A 356 13.43 14.75 -1.23
N GLY A 357 14.64 14.19 -1.23
CA GLY A 357 14.84 12.78 -1.59
C GLY A 357 14.42 11.79 -0.49
N MET A 358 14.48 12.19 0.78
CA MET A 358 14.27 11.26 1.89
C MET A 358 13.24 11.77 2.90
N ILE A 359 13.43 12.96 3.47
CA ILE A 359 12.62 13.39 4.63
C ILE A 359 11.18 13.67 4.26
N LEU A 360 10.94 14.49 3.23
CA LEU A 360 9.58 14.82 2.81
C LEU A 360 8.79 13.56 2.41
N PRO A 361 9.35 12.62 1.62
CA PRO A 361 8.69 11.35 1.37
C PRO A 361 8.37 10.56 2.64
N ILE A 362 9.30 10.44 3.59
CA ILE A 362 9.09 9.73 4.86
C ILE A 362 8.00 10.41 5.70
N GLN A 363 7.98 11.74 5.74
CA GLN A 363 6.98 12.52 6.46
C GLN A 363 5.57 12.31 5.87
N TYR A 364 5.43 12.35 4.54
CA TYR A 364 4.16 12.06 3.89
C TYR A 364 3.76 10.58 4.03
N LEU A 365 4.72 9.64 3.97
CA LEU A 365 4.48 8.22 4.22
C LEU A 365 3.91 8.01 5.63
N TRP A 366 4.51 8.66 6.64
CA TRP A 366 3.98 8.64 8.00
C TRP A 366 2.57 9.25 8.09
N ALA A 367 2.34 10.34 7.37
CA ALA A 367 1.04 11.00 7.29
C ALA A 367 -0.02 10.20 6.49
N MET A 368 0.37 9.18 5.73
CA MET A 368 -0.59 8.35 4.99
C MET A 368 -1.60 7.67 5.90
N SER A 369 -1.24 7.33 7.15
CA SER A 369 -2.19 6.77 8.11
C SER A 369 -3.30 7.74 8.53
N PHE A 370 -3.06 9.04 8.38
CA PHE A 370 -4.07 10.08 8.56
C PHE A 370 -4.91 10.22 7.29
N PHE A 371 -4.26 10.38 6.13
CA PHE A 371 -4.97 10.58 4.87
C PHE A 371 -5.87 9.39 4.51
N SER A 372 -5.45 8.16 4.82
CA SER A 372 -6.25 6.95 4.61
C SER A 372 -7.52 6.88 5.45
N GLN A 373 -7.68 7.69 6.49
CA GLN A 373 -8.89 7.69 7.33
C GLN A 373 -9.98 8.65 6.82
N ILE A 374 -9.71 9.37 5.75
CA ILE A 374 -10.61 10.40 5.24
C ILE A 374 -11.66 9.74 4.32
N GLY A 375 -12.94 10.03 4.54
CA GLY A 375 -14.02 9.79 3.57
C GLY A 375 -14.82 8.49 3.68
N TRP A 376 -14.32 7.46 4.37
CA TRP A 376 -15.03 6.18 4.55
C TRP A 376 -15.62 5.93 5.95
N PRO A 377 -15.10 6.48 7.08
CA PRO A 377 -15.67 6.18 8.40
C PRO A 377 -17.12 6.66 8.58
N ASP A 378 -17.49 7.72 7.86
CA ASP A 378 -18.81 8.33 7.94
C ASP A 378 -19.90 7.41 7.37
N ASP A 379 -19.54 6.65 6.33
CA ASP A 379 -20.43 5.65 5.72
C ASP A 379 -20.59 4.41 6.60
N LEU A 380 -19.52 3.96 7.27
CA LEU A 380 -19.58 2.77 8.13
C LEU A 380 -20.35 3.00 9.42
N ASN A 381 -20.19 4.18 10.02
CA ASN A 381 -20.88 4.53 11.27
C ASN A 381 -22.33 4.97 11.03
N GLY A 382 -22.80 4.96 9.77
CA GLY A 382 -24.12 5.44 9.38
C GLY A 382 -24.30 6.95 9.52
N LEU A 383 -23.22 7.70 9.80
CA LEU A 383 -23.25 9.14 9.99
C LEU A 383 -23.65 9.86 8.70
N SER A 384 -23.21 9.35 7.55
CA SER A 384 -23.62 9.89 6.24
C SER A 384 -25.13 9.77 5.99
N ALA A 385 -25.79 8.73 6.51
CA ALA A 385 -27.25 8.59 6.43
C ALA A 385 -27.96 9.67 7.27
N TRP A 386 -27.42 10.02 8.43
CA TRP A 386 -27.93 11.11 9.25
C TRP A 386 -27.67 12.48 8.62
N GLU A 387 -26.46 12.71 8.09
CA GLU A 387 -26.13 13.95 7.38
C GLU A 387 -27.03 14.16 6.15
N GLY A 388 -27.44 13.08 5.47
CA GLY A 388 -28.38 13.14 4.36
C GLY A 388 -29.79 13.62 4.74
N THR A 389 -30.18 13.56 6.02
CA THR A 389 -31.48 14.07 6.49
C THR A 389 -31.51 15.58 6.70
N VAL A 390 -30.34 16.23 6.73
CA VAL A 390 -30.21 17.67 6.99
C VAL A 390 -29.73 18.38 5.74
N ASN A 391 -30.50 19.36 5.26
CA ASN A 391 -30.17 20.12 4.05
C ASN A 391 -28.73 20.65 4.09
N HIS A 392 -27.94 20.30 3.06
CA HIS A 392 -26.55 20.69 2.87
C HIS A 392 -25.56 20.22 3.95
N ALA A 393 -25.93 19.35 4.90
CA ALA A 393 -25.01 18.89 5.93
C ALA A 393 -23.88 18.02 5.36
N THR A 394 -24.20 17.12 4.43
CA THR A 394 -23.21 16.30 3.69
C THR A 394 -22.14 17.17 3.04
N ARG A 395 -22.55 18.18 2.27
CA ARG A 395 -21.66 19.14 1.60
C ARG A 395 -20.80 19.93 2.59
N ARG A 396 -21.37 20.36 3.72
CA ARG A 396 -20.62 21.07 4.78
C ARG A 396 -19.60 20.17 5.47
N ALA A 397 -19.95 18.91 5.73
CA ALA A 397 -19.05 17.92 6.34
C ALA A 397 -17.88 17.60 5.40
N ILE A 398 -18.16 17.34 4.12
CA ILE A 398 -17.15 17.15 3.06
C ILE A 398 -16.20 18.34 2.99
N ASN A 399 -16.75 19.57 2.88
CA ASN A 399 -15.94 20.77 2.77
C ASN A 399 -15.07 20.96 4.02
N SER A 400 -15.62 20.80 5.22
CA SER A 400 -14.83 20.92 6.44
C SER A 400 -13.67 19.92 6.54
N THR A 401 -13.90 18.69 6.08
CA THR A 401 -12.90 17.64 6.03
C THR A 401 -11.80 17.99 5.03
N LEU A 402 -12.16 18.52 3.85
CA LEU A 402 -11.21 19.02 2.87
C LEU A 402 -10.38 20.18 3.40
N TRP A 403 -10.99 21.19 4.03
CA TRP A 403 -10.28 22.33 4.62
C TRP A 403 -9.26 21.88 5.67
N LEU A 404 -9.65 21.00 6.60
CA LEU A 404 -8.75 20.49 7.65
C LEU A 404 -7.62 19.61 7.09
N SER A 405 -7.92 18.75 6.12
CA SER A 405 -6.92 17.84 5.55
C SER A 405 -5.93 18.55 4.62
N VAL A 406 -6.39 19.51 3.82
CA VAL A 406 -5.51 20.36 2.99
C VAL A 406 -4.64 21.26 3.85
N THR A 407 -5.20 21.90 4.88
CA THR A 407 -4.41 22.72 5.81
C THR A 407 -3.36 21.89 6.55
N PHE A 408 -3.70 20.68 6.99
CA PHE A 408 -2.73 19.76 7.58
C PHE A 408 -1.62 19.36 6.60
N SER A 409 -1.98 19.03 5.36
CA SER A 409 -1.01 18.70 4.30
C SER A 409 -0.07 19.86 3.97
N LEU A 410 -0.58 21.10 3.94
CA LEU A 410 0.23 22.32 3.74
C LEU A 410 1.16 22.58 4.93
N LEU A 411 0.70 22.31 6.16
CA LEU A 411 1.52 22.44 7.37
C LEU A 411 2.70 21.45 7.33
N LEU A 412 2.48 20.22 6.87
CA LEU A 412 3.56 19.26 6.65
C LEU A 412 4.58 19.77 5.62
N LEU A 413 4.12 20.45 4.57
CA LEU A 413 4.97 21.02 3.51
C LEU A 413 5.74 22.28 3.95
N LEU A 414 5.27 22.99 4.98
CA LEU A 414 5.76 24.33 5.36
C LEU A 414 7.28 24.47 5.50
N PRO A 415 8.02 23.56 6.17
CA PRO A 415 9.48 23.68 6.28
C PRO A 415 10.17 23.64 4.92
N THR A 416 9.61 22.88 3.99
CA THR A 416 10.19 22.69 2.65
C THR A 416 9.91 23.89 1.74
N LEU A 417 8.71 24.48 1.84
CA LEU A 417 8.37 25.72 1.12
C LEU A 417 9.28 26.87 1.53
N LEU A 418 9.48 27.07 2.84
CA LEU A 418 10.26 28.20 3.34
C LEU A 418 11.75 28.07 2.99
N ARG A 419 12.30 26.86 3.01
CA ARG A 419 13.73 26.63 2.72
C ARG A 419 14.07 26.60 1.24
N GLN A 420 13.15 26.20 0.37
CA GLN A 420 13.35 26.13 -1.08
C GLN A 420 12.78 27.35 -1.83
N GLY A 421 11.99 28.19 -1.16
CA GLY A 421 11.44 29.42 -1.71
C GLY A 421 10.50 29.17 -2.89
N ILE A 422 10.56 30.07 -3.89
CA ILE A 422 9.64 30.08 -5.04
C ILE A 422 9.72 28.78 -5.86
N VAL A 423 10.88 28.11 -5.87
CA VAL A 423 11.10 26.88 -6.65
C VAL A 423 10.18 25.73 -6.19
N ALA A 424 9.67 25.79 -4.96
CA ALA A 424 8.84 24.75 -4.38
C ALA A 424 7.34 24.86 -4.72
N TRP A 425 6.90 25.87 -5.48
CA TRP A 425 5.47 26.03 -5.80
C TRP A 425 4.78 24.78 -6.39
N PRO A 426 5.41 23.91 -7.20
CA PRO A 426 4.77 22.70 -7.71
C PRO A 426 4.37 21.71 -6.62
N LEU A 427 5.03 21.75 -5.46
CA LEU A 427 4.70 20.90 -4.31
C LEU A 427 3.35 21.28 -3.66
N LEU A 428 2.86 22.51 -3.87
CA LEU A 428 1.52 22.90 -3.45
C LEU A 428 0.46 22.04 -4.16
N GLY A 429 0.68 21.73 -5.44
CA GLY A 429 -0.19 20.84 -6.20
C GLY A 429 -0.28 19.45 -5.56
N TRP A 430 0.86 18.88 -5.14
CA TRP A 430 0.89 17.62 -4.39
C TRP A 430 0.14 17.72 -3.05
N ALA A 431 0.41 18.78 -2.28
CA ALA A 431 -0.19 18.96 -0.96
C ALA A 431 -1.72 19.11 -1.01
N ILE A 432 -2.27 19.66 -2.09
CA ILE A 432 -3.72 19.79 -2.32
C ILE A 432 -4.30 18.50 -2.92
N MET A 433 -3.62 17.89 -3.89
CA MET A 433 -4.09 16.70 -4.58
C MET A 433 -4.24 15.50 -3.64
N LEU A 434 -3.27 15.27 -2.75
CA LEU A 434 -3.25 14.07 -1.90
C LEU A 434 -4.50 13.95 -1.00
N PRO A 435 -4.91 14.98 -0.21
CA PRO A 435 -6.14 14.93 0.56
C PRO A 435 -7.42 14.73 -0.27
N VAL A 436 -7.53 15.43 -1.40
CA VAL A 436 -8.72 15.40 -2.27
C VAL A 436 -8.89 14.01 -2.90
N VAL A 437 -7.80 13.45 -3.42
CA VAL A 437 -7.79 12.09 -3.97
C VAL A 437 -8.08 11.06 -2.89
N SER A 438 -7.52 11.23 -1.68
CA SER A 438 -7.79 10.31 -0.57
C SER A 438 -9.26 10.31 -0.17
N LEU A 439 -9.90 11.50 -0.09
CA LEU A 439 -11.33 11.62 0.20
C LEU A 439 -12.17 10.91 -0.88
N MET A 440 -11.87 11.16 -2.15
CA MET A 440 -12.58 10.55 -3.29
C MET A 440 -12.44 9.02 -3.25
N LEU A 441 -11.22 8.50 -3.09
CA LEU A 441 -10.96 7.06 -3.01
C LEU A 441 -11.62 6.43 -1.78
N GLY A 442 -11.59 7.11 -0.63
CA GLY A 442 -12.26 6.68 0.59
C GLY A 442 -13.77 6.50 0.37
N GLN A 443 -14.42 7.50 -0.21
CA GLN A 443 -15.86 7.43 -0.51
C GLN A 443 -16.21 6.39 -1.58
N LEU A 444 -15.41 6.24 -2.64
CA LEU A 444 -15.68 5.30 -3.74
C LEU A 444 -15.45 3.85 -3.35
N THR A 445 -14.34 3.59 -2.64
CA THR A 445 -13.94 2.22 -2.29
C THR A 445 -14.47 1.78 -0.93
N LYS A 446 -15.05 2.72 -0.15
CA LYS A 446 -15.47 2.52 1.24
C LYS A 446 -14.33 1.97 2.12
N SER A 447 -13.09 2.31 1.76
CA SER A 447 -11.89 1.80 2.41
C SER A 447 -10.75 2.82 2.33
N GLY A 448 -9.94 2.89 3.39
CA GLY A 448 -8.74 3.74 3.43
C GLY A 448 -7.52 3.17 2.71
N GLN A 449 -7.59 1.92 2.27
CA GLN A 449 -6.41 1.15 1.89
C GLN A 449 -5.86 1.56 0.53
N TRP A 450 -6.71 2.02 -0.38
CA TRP A 450 -6.30 2.45 -1.71
C TRP A 450 -5.46 3.72 -1.68
N SER A 451 -5.88 4.71 -0.89
CA SER A 451 -5.09 5.92 -0.74
C SER A 451 -3.76 5.60 -0.08
N GLN A 452 -3.75 4.75 0.96
CA GLN A 452 -2.52 4.28 1.59
C GLN A 452 -1.58 3.57 0.60
N LEU A 453 -2.10 2.63 -0.21
CA LEU A 453 -1.31 1.86 -1.18
C LEU A 453 -0.74 2.78 -2.28
N LEU A 454 -1.59 3.59 -2.92
CA LEU A 454 -1.16 4.46 -4.02
C LEU A 454 -0.17 5.52 -3.54
N GLY A 455 -0.47 6.21 -2.43
CA GLY A 455 0.43 7.20 -1.87
C GLY A 455 1.77 6.58 -1.44
N THR A 456 1.74 5.37 -0.86
CA THR A 456 2.97 4.64 -0.52
C THR A 456 3.82 4.34 -1.74
N VAL A 457 3.22 3.77 -2.79
CA VAL A 457 3.93 3.42 -4.03
C VAL A 457 4.56 4.65 -4.67
N ILE A 458 3.82 5.76 -4.75
CA ILE A 458 4.33 7.01 -5.32
C ILE A 458 5.48 7.58 -4.50
N LEU A 459 5.31 7.68 -3.17
CA LEU A 459 6.34 8.23 -2.28
C LEU A 459 7.58 7.35 -2.23
N PHE A 460 7.40 6.03 -2.31
CA PHE A 460 8.52 5.09 -2.38
C PHE A 460 9.32 5.25 -3.68
N LEU A 461 8.66 5.43 -4.82
CA LEU A 461 9.35 5.74 -6.07
C LEU A 461 10.24 6.99 -5.95
N VAL A 462 9.81 7.98 -5.15
CA VAL A 462 10.65 9.16 -4.87
C VAL A 462 11.87 8.80 -4.04
N VAL A 463 11.72 7.98 -3.00
CA VAL A 463 12.85 7.49 -2.19
C VAL A 463 13.84 6.68 -3.03
N CYS A 464 13.37 5.94 -4.03
CA CYS A 464 14.21 5.23 -5.00
C CYS A 464 14.95 6.16 -6.00
N GLY A 465 14.81 7.47 -5.88
CA GLY A 465 15.52 8.46 -6.70
C GLY A 465 14.71 8.98 -7.89
N LEU A 466 13.46 8.54 -8.06
CA LEU A 466 12.58 9.07 -9.10
C LEU A 466 11.98 10.38 -8.60
N THR A 467 12.66 11.51 -8.86
CA THR A 467 12.26 12.82 -8.30
C THR A 467 11.01 13.43 -8.96
N GLY A 468 10.51 12.83 -10.05
CA GLY A 468 9.35 13.31 -10.83
C GLY A 468 8.06 13.53 -10.02
N PRO A 469 7.65 12.62 -9.11
CA PRO A 469 6.41 12.73 -8.36
C PRO A 469 6.37 13.83 -7.28
N LEU A 470 7.53 14.29 -6.81
CA LEU A 470 7.62 15.44 -5.89
C LEU A 470 8.33 16.58 -6.61
N PRO A 471 7.63 17.37 -7.43
CA PRO A 471 8.25 18.26 -8.39
C PRO A 471 8.80 19.55 -7.78
N LEU A 472 9.80 20.11 -8.47
CA LEU A 472 10.32 21.45 -8.24
C LEU A 472 10.33 22.23 -9.55
N ALA A 473 10.19 23.55 -9.47
CA ALA A 473 10.17 24.43 -10.64
C ALA A 473 11.55 24.64 -11.28
N THR A 474 12.54 23.79 -10.97
CA THR A 474 13.87 23.80 -11.60
C THR A 474 13.83 23.25 -13.03
N SER A 475 12.80 22.51 -13.40
CA SER A 475 12.63 21.94 -14.75
C SER A 475 11.20 22.13 -15.25
N LEU A 476 11.04 22.22 -16.58
CA LEU A 476 9.74 22.31 -17.23
C LEU A 476 8.84 21.12 -16.86
N VAL A 477 9.43 19.92 -16.76
CA VAL A 477 8.74 18.71 -16.30
C VAL A 477 8.19 18.89 -14.87
N GLY A 478 8.94 19.52 -13.98
CA GLY A 478 8.50 19.83 -12.62
C GLY A 478 7.35 20.83 -12.56
N MET A 479 7.38 21.86 -13.41
CA MET A 479 6.28 22.83 -13.50
C MET A 479 4.99 22.17 -14.04
N VAL A 480 5.12 21.36 -15.10
CA VAL A 480 3.99 20.65 -15.72
C VAL A 480 3.39 19.64 -14.75
N THR A 481 4.21 18.86 -14.04
CA THR A 481 3.73 17.89 -13.05
C THR A 481 2.98 18.55 -11.89
N GLY A 482 3.44 19.71 -11.40
CA GLY A 482 2.71 20.50 -10.41
C GLY A 482 1.33 20.93 -10.91
N ALA A 483 1.25 21.44 -12.15
CA ALA A 483 -0.02 21.82 -12.77
C ALA A 483 -0.96 20.61 -12.96
N VAL A 484 -0.43 19.46 -13.37
CA VAL A 484 -1.17 18.21 -13.49
C VAL A 484 -1.76 17.77 -12.15
N TYR A 485 -1.04 17.90 -11.04
CA TYR A 485 -1.60 17.60 -9.72
C TYR A 485 -2.77 18.50 -9.35
N SER A 486 -2.68 19.79 -9.66
CA SER A 486 -3.80 20.71 -9.47
C SER A 486 -5.02 20.34 -10.32
N LEU A 487 -4.81 19.94 -11.59
CA LEU A 487 -5.89 19.46 -12.45
C LEU A 487 -6.54 18.17 -11.93
N ILE A 488 -5.73 17.22 -11.43
CA ILE A 488 -6.25 16.00 -10.81
C ILE A 488 -7.07 16.34 -9.56
N ALA A 489 -6.59 17.28 -8.73
CA ALA A 489 -7.33 17.73 -7.56
C ALA A 489 -8.69 18.33 -7.94
N VAL A 490 -8.74 19.19 -8.97
CA VAL A 490 -10.00 19.76 -9.47
C VAL A 490 -10.94 18.67 -10.01
N GLY A 491 -10.43 17.74 -10.82
CA GLY A 491 -11.22 16.62 -11.34
C GLY A 491 -11.83 15.76 -10.24
N CYS A 492 -11.02 15.40 -9.22
CA CYS A 492 -11.51 14.65 -8.07
C CYS A 492 -12.51 15.45 -7.24
N TRP A 493 -12.30 16.76 -7.06
CA TRP A 493 -13.24 17.61 -6.35
C TRP A 493 -14.61 17.67 -7.05
N ILE A 494 -14.65 17.78 -8.38
CA ILE A 494 -15.90 17.73 -9.16
C ILE A 494 -16.66 16.42 -8.91
N VAL A 495 -15.95 15.29 -8.90
CA VAL A 495 -16.57 13.97 -8.62
C VAL A 495 -17.15 13.90 -7.20
N ILE A 496 -16.46 14.47 -6.22
CA ILE A 496 -16.94 14.55 -4.84
C ILE A 496 -18.18 15.44 -4.75
N GLU A 497 -18.18 16.58 -5.44
CA GLU A 497 -19.29 17.54 -5.42
C GLU A 497 -20.56 16.95 -6.03
N VAL A 498 -20.43 16.26 -7.18
CA VAL A 498 -21.56 15.58 -7.86
C VAL A 498 -22.20 14.50 -6.98
N ARG A 499 -21.44 13.89 -6.07
CA ARG A 499 -21.96 12.88 -5.13
C ARG A 499 -22.59 13.50 -3.87
N ALA A 500 -22.28 14.76 -3.57
CA ALA A 500 -22.79 15.47 -2.40
C ALA A 500 -24.15 16.15 -2.66
N GLU A 501 -24.52 16.33 -3.92
CA GLU A 501 -25.86 16.70 -4.41
C GLU A 501 -26.80 15.48 -4.45
#